data_AF-A0A1Q6DVC1-F1
#
_entry.id   AF-A0A1Q6DVC1-F1
#
_cell.length_a   1.000
_cell.length_b   1.000
_cell.length_c   1.000
_cell.angle_alpha   90.00
_cell.angle_beta   90.00
_cell.angle_gamma   90.00
#
_symmetry.space_group_name_H-M   'P 1'
#
loop_
_entity.id
_entity.type
_entity.pdbx_description
1 polymer ?
#
loop_
_entity_poly.entity_id
_entity_poly.type
_entity_poly.pdbx_seq_one_letter_code
_entity_poly.pdbx_strand_id
1 'polypeptide(L)'
;MNSPEKNVCDVCKLFGCNGWEKRFRLEVEAQGDFDRNKGYEENQEFTIKIDFTHNCQKEHKWILWQTFDLISEYGAIGGKTKLKPSDKPKGESYSYYGDFGIIKVNWEKSSFELPDISKEEVKENLQNPPEQDFTSKSTKLPNLKFFIFSKNENLNSSDYYKLKEFKDFYKGNRGGKSNKFATYKNKDRFWGYTEQKEEIYIDTKEKLNELGITQEKMTEGSSILEDMGGD
;
A
#
# COMPACT_ATOMS: atom_id res chain seq x y z
N MET A 1 -21.53 28.14 -17.81
CA MET A 1 -21.36 27.56 -16.47
C MET A 1 -20.24 26.54 -16.55
N ASN A 2 -19.06 26.83 -16.01
CA ASN A 2 -17.96 25.87 -15.98
C ASN A 2 -18.29 24.82 -14.90
N SER A 3 -18.47 23.56 -15.30
CA SER A 3 -18.74 22.47 -14.36
C SER A 3 -17.54 22.31 -13.40
N PRO A 4 -17.74 22.24 -12.07
CA PRO A 4 -16.67 22.13 -11.06
C PRO A 4 -15.87 20.81 -11.11
N GLU A 5 -16.19 19.90 -12.04
CA GLU A 5 -15.60 18.56 -12.13
C GLU A 5 -14.14 18.52 -12.64
N LYS A 6 -13.63 19.58 -13.29
CA LYS A 6 -12.34 19.54 -14.00
C LYS A 6 -11.09 19.50 -13.10
N ASN A 7 -11.21 19.70 -11.79
CA ASN A 7 -10.05 19.90 -10.90
C ASN A 7 -9.94 18.85 -9.77
N VAL A 8 -10.58 17.69 -9.90
CA VAL A 8 -10.63 16.68 -8.83
C VAL A 8 -10.01 15.39 -9.34
N CYS A 9 -8.99 14.88 -8.64
CA CYS A 9 -8.36 13.62 -9.03
C CYS A 9 -9.30 12.42 -8.81
N ASP A 10 -9.10 11.36 -9.59
CA ASP A 10 -9.95 10.17 -9.52
C ASP A 10 -9.92 9.45 -8.18
N VAL A 11 -8.82 9.56 -7.42
CA VAL A 11 -8.75 9.05 -6.05
C VAL A 11 -9.78 9.75 -5.15
N CYS A 12 -9.89 11.08 -5.23
CA CYS A 12 -10.88 11.86 -4.49
C CYS A 12 -12.31 11.54 -4.96
N LYS A 13 -12.53 11.30 -6.26
CA LYS A 13 -13.83 10.88 -6.79
C LYS A 13 -14.23 9.48 -6.29
N LEU A 14 -13.27 8.57 -6.14
CA LEU A 14 -13.51 7.20 -5.74
C LEU A 14 -13.69 7.07 -4.22
N PHE A 15 -12.68 7.46 -3.44
CA PHE A 15 -12.63 7.30 -1.99
C PHE A 15 -13.36 8.41 -1.21
N GLY A 16 -13.67 9.53 -1.89
CA GLY A 16 -14.20 10.74 -1.26
C GLY A 16 -13.11 11.63 -0.67
N CYS A 17 -13.37 12.92 -0.58
CA CYS A 17 -12.51 13.89 0.11
C CYS A 17 -13.35 15.06 0.66
N ASN A 18 -12.72 16.05 1.29
CA ASN A 18 -13.43 17.24 1.78
C ASN A 18 -14.11 17.98 0.62
N GLY A 19 -15.43 17.78 0.46
CA GLY A 19 -16.24 18.36 -0.59
C GLY A 19 -16.70 17.40 -1.70
N TRP A 20 -16.30 16.12 -1.67
CA TRP A 20 -16.72 15.12 -2.66
C TRP A 20 -17.17 13.83 -1.98
N GLU A 21 -18.37 13.38 -2.36
CA GLU A 21 -18.92 12.11 -1.88
C GLU A 21 -18.17 10.92 -2.46
N LYS A 22 -17.96 9.89 -1.64
CA LYS A 22 -17.37 8.62 -2.04
C LYS A 22 -18.28 7.86 -3.01
N ARG A 23 -17.67 7.11 -3.94
CA ARG A 23 -18.40 6.26 -4.91
C ARG A 23 -18.70 4.85 -4.44
N PHE A 24 -18.28 4.51 -3.23
CA PHE A 24 -18.60 3.24 -2.61
C PHE A 24 -18.61 3.36 -1.09
N ARG A 25 -19.33 2.44 -0.45
CA ARG A 25 -19.21 2.16 0.97
C ARG A 25 -18.43 0.87 1.16
N LEU A 26 -17.49 0.90 2.10
CA LEU A 26 -16.76 -0.28 2.55
C LEU A 26 -17.23 -0.63 3.95
N GLU A 27 -17.73 -1.84 4.14
CA GLU A 27 -18.12 -2.39 5.43
C GLU A 27 -17.31 -3.67 5.70
N VAL A 28 -16.87 -3.85 6.95
CA VAL A 28 -16.14 -5.05 7.37
C VAL A 28 -17.06 -5.88 8.24
N GLU A 29 -17.36 -7.09 7.78
CA GLU A 29 -18.12 -8.07 8.52
C GLU A 29 -17.19 -9.11 9.09
N ALA A 30 -17.14 -9.16 10.42
CA ALA A 30 -16.38 -10.18 11.12
C ALA A 30 -17.15 -11.50 11.10
N GLN A 31 -16.41 -12.62 10.99
CA GLN A 31 -16.98 -13.94 11.17
C GLN A 31 -16.79 -14.41 12.62
N GLY A 32 -17.81 -15.05 13.19
CA GLY A 32 -17.78 -15.63 14.54
C GLY A 32 -17.71 -14.60 15.67
N ASP A 33 -17.12 -15.00 16.80
CA ASP A 33 -17.01 -14.19 18.02
C ASP A 33 -15.84 -13.19 17.92
N PHE A 34 -16.03 -12.13 17.15
CA PHE A 34 -15.03 -11.07 17.01
C PHE A 34 -15.03 -10.09 18.19
N ASP A 35 -13.90 -10.04 18.91
CA ASP A 35 -13.65 -9.05 19.97
C ASP A 35 -12.87 -7.84 19.41
N ARG A 36 -13.56 -6.71 19.28
CA ARG A 36 -12.98 -5.44 18.81
C ARG A 36 -11.77 -4.97 19.64
N ASN A 37 -11.67 -5.35 20.90
CA ASN A 37 -10.55 -4.96 21.77
C ASN A 37 -9.28 -5.78 21.48
N LYS A 38 -9.43 -6.97 20.93
CA LYS A 38 -8.32 -7.87 20.57
C LYS A 38 -7.95 -7.75 19.08
N GLY A 39 -8.93 -7.47 18.23
CA GLY A 39 -8.76 -7.51 16.78
C GLY A 39 -8.85 -8.94 16.25
N TYR A 40 -8.46 -9.13 14.98
CA TYR A 40 -8.47 -10.45 14.34
C TYR A 40 -7.27 -11.29 14.76
N GLU A 41 -7.50 -12.58 14.99
CA GLU A 41 -6.45 -13.56 15.21
C GLU A 41 -5.85 -14.05 13.89
N GLU A 42 -4.71 -14.74 13.96
CA GLU A 42 -4.05 -15.32 12.78
C GLU A 42 -4.98 -16.35 12.12
N ASN A 43 -5.08 -16.30 10.78
CA ASN A 43 -5.98 -17.13 9.97
C ASN A 43 -7.47 -16.93 10.23
N GLN A 44 -7.89 -15.91 10.99
CA GLN A 44 -9.30 -15.55 11.10
C GLN A 44 -9.78 -14.84 9.83
N GLU A 45 -10.86 -15.35 9.23
CA GLU A 45 -11.48 -14.76 8.05
C GLU A 45 -12.43 -13.60 8.43
N PHE A 46 -12.53 -12.62 7.54
CA PHE A 46 -13.54 -11.58 7.57
C PHE A 46 -13.94 -11.23 6.14
N THR A 47 -15.11 -10.61 5.99
CA THR A 47 -15.64 -10.22 4.69
C THR A 47 -15.60 -8.71 4.57
N ILE A 48 -15.12 -8.21 3.43
CA ILE A 48 -15.25 -6.80 3.05
C ILE A 48 -16.43 -6.69 2.09
N LYS A 49 -17.48 -5.97 2.48
CA LYS A 49 -18.59 -5.61 1.61
C LYS A 49 -18.30 -4.26 0.95
N ILE A 50 -18.49 -4.21 -0.36
CA ILE A 50 -18.31 -3.02 -1.18
C ILE A 50 -19.63 -2.70 -1.85
N ASP A 51 -20.31 -1.67 -1.35
CA ASP A 51 -21.54 -1.17 -1.95
C ASP A 51 -21.23 0.05 -2.81
N PHE A 52 -21.19 -0.14 -4.13
CA PHE A 52 -21.00 0.97 -5.06
C PHE A 52 -22.23 1.87 -5.08
N THR A 53 -22.01 3.18 -4.99
CA THR A 53 -23.08 4.15 -5.24
C THR A 53 -23.35 4.28 -6.73
N HIS A 54 -24.56 4.70 -7.09
CA HIS A 54 -24.99 4.78 -8.49
C HIS A 54 -24.02 5.68 -9.27
N ASN A 55 -23.31 5.12 -10.27
CA ASN A 55 -22.30 5.74 -11.15
C ASN A 55 -20.80 5.48 -10.85
N CYS A 56 -20.43 4.46 -10.07
CA CYS A 56 -19.02 4.02 -10.04
C CYS A 56 -18.60 3.39 -11.39
N GLN A 57 -17.67 4.05 -12.10
CA GLN A 57 -17.22 3.66 -13.44
C GLN A 57 -16.27 2.45 -13.39
N LYS A 58 -16.04 1.79 -14.53
CA LYS A 58 -15.21 0.57 -14.62
C LYS A 58 -13.77 0.83 -14.17
N GLU A 59 -13.19 1.97 -14.55
CA GLU A 59 -11.83 2.40 -14.21
C GLU A 59 -11.66 2.59 -12.70
N HIS A 60 -12.68 3.18 -12.05
CA HIS A 60 -12.69 3.37 -10.61
C HIS A 60 -12.78 2.05 -9.86
N LYS A 61 -13.62 1.12 -10.34
CA LYS A 61 -13.69 -0.25 -9.81
C LYS A 61 -12.37 -0.97 -10.01
N TRP A 62 -11.74 -0.77 -11.17
CA TRP A 62 -10.45 -1.39 -11.50
C TRP A 62 -9.36 -0.88 -10.55
N ILE A 63 -9.28 0.43 -10.28
CA ILE A 63 -8.35 0.99 -9.28
C ILE A 63 -8.57 0.36 -7.91
N LEU A 64 -9.83 0.23 -7.50
CA LEU A 64 -10.17 -0.36 -6.20
C LEU A 64 -9.75 -1.83 -6.13
N TRP A 65 -10.01 -2.62 -7.18
CA TRP A 65 -9.58 -4.01 -7.28
C TRP A 65 -8.06 -4.12 -7.16
N GLN A 66 -7.33 -3.33 -7.96
CA GLN A 66 -5.86 -3.28 -7.95
C GLN A 66 -5.29 -2.86 -6.59
N THR A 67 -5.99 -1.98 -5.87
CA THR A 67 -5.61 -1.58 -4.51
C THR A 67 -5.67 -2.77 -3.54
N PHE A 68 -6.72 -3.58 -3.60
CA PHE A 68 -6.83 -4.77 -2.76
C PHE A 68 -5.81 -5.84 -3.14
N ASP A 69 -5.56 -6.04 -4.42
CA ASP A 69 -4.55 -6.99 -4.88
C ASP A 69 -3.15 -6.57 -4.42
N LEU A 70 -2.77 -5.30 -4.61
CA LEU A 70 -1.50 -4.77 -4.12
C LEU A 70 -1.33 -4.95 -2.59
N ILE A 71 -2.38 -4.70 -1.82
CA ILE A 71 -2.38 -4.89 -0.36
C ILE A 71 -2.22 -6.38 -0.01
N SER A 72 -2.98 -7.25 -0.66
CA SER A 72 -2.93 -8.71 -0.49
C SER A 72 -1.52 -9.24 -0.73
N GLU A 73 -0.91 -8.81 -1.82
CA GLU A 73 0.36 -9.34 -2.30
C GLU A 73 1.56 -8.77 -1.55
N TYR A 74 1.57 -7.46 -1.29
CA TYR A 74 2.76 -6.77 -0.78
C TYR A 74 2.51 -5.95 0.48
N GLY A 75 1.27 -5.57 0.75
CA GLY A 75 0.92 -4.62 1.80
C GLY A 75 0.57 -5.26 3.15
N ALA A 76 -0.05 -4.44 4.00
CA ALA A 76 -0.68 -4.83 5.25
C ALA A 76 -1.70 -3.74 5.66
N ILE A 77 -2.74 -4.10 6.41
CA ILE A 77 -3.81 -3.19 6.85
C ILE A 77 -4.06 -3.25 8.36
N GLY A 78 -4.56 -2.15 8.92
CA GLY A 78 -4.89 -2.06 10.34
C GLY A 78 -3.80 -1.42 11.19
N GLY A 79 -3.91 -1.60 12.51
CA GLY A 79 -2.98 -1.03 13.48
C GLY A 79 -1.65 -1.79 13.51
N LYS A 80 -0.55 -1.09 13.84
CA LYS A 80 0.76 -1.70 14.11
C LYS A 80 1.39 -2.46 12.91
N THR A 81 0.96 -2.18 11.68
CA THR A 81 1.50 -2.81 10.45
C THR A 81 2.95 -2.45 10.14
N LYS A 82 3.49 -1.38 10.73
CA LYS A 82 4.88 -0.92 10.53
C LYS A 82 5.72 -0.96 11.79
N LEU A 83 5.44 -1.92 12.68
CA LEU A 83 6.35 -2.19 13.78
C LEU A 83 7.72 -2.57 13.23
N LYS A 84 8.77 -2.21 13.98
CA LYS A 84 10.14 -2.48 13.54
C LYS A 84 10.40 -4.00 13.67
N PRO A 85 11.28 -4.58 12.86
CA PRO A 85 11.79 -5.92 13.14
C PRO A 85 12.62 -5.92 14.44
N SER A 86 12.61 -7.05 15.15
CA SER A 86 13.50 -7.33 16.27
C SER A 86 13.92 -8.79 16.31
N ASP A 87 15.09 -9.02 16.89
CA ASP A 87 15.64 -10.34 17.16
C ASP A 87 15.29 -10.82 18.58
N LYS A 88 14.56 -10.02 19.36
CA LYS A 88 14.07 -10.43 20.67
C LYS A 88 12.99 -11.52 20.55
N PRO A 89 12.97 -12.51 21.46
CA PRO A 89 11.92 -13.54 21.48
C PRO A 89 10.52 -12.93 21.64
N LYS A 90 9.53 -13.54 20.99
CA LYS A 90 8.11 -13.20 21.14
C LYS A 90 7.70 -13.50 22.60
N GLY A 91 7.25 -12.49 23.34
CA GLY A 91 6.73 -12.65 24.71
C GLY A 91 7.47 -11.91 25.82
N GLU A 92 8.64 -11.31 25.56
CA GLU A 92 9.23 -10.37 26.53
C GLU A 92 8.45 -9.05 26.54
N SER A 93 8.18 -8.54 27.74
CA SER A 93 7.16 -7.55 28.19
C SER A 93 6.97 -6.20 27.43
N TYR A 94 7.62 -6.01 26.28
CA TYR A 94 7.45 -4.85 25.41
C TYR A 94 7.38 -5.29 23.94
N SER A 95 6.25 -5.84 23.50
CA SER A 95 6.07 -6.28 22.10
C SER A 95 5.90 -5.08 21.15
N TYR A 96 6.97 -4.31 20.95
CA TYR A 96 7.08 -3.29 19.89
C TYR A 96 7.45 -3.92 18.53
N TYR A 97 7.29 -5.24 18.41
CA TYR A 97 7.79 -6.08 17.33
C TYR A 97 6.72 -7.14 17.00
N GLY A 98 6.53 -7.41 15.71
CA GLY A 98 5.56 -8.40 15.23
C GLY A 98 4.96 -8.01 13.88
N ASP A 99 4.53 -9.03 13.14
CA ASP A 99 3.93 -8.86 11.82
C ASP A 99 2.42 -8.85 11.99
N PHE A 100 1.80 -7.68 11.76
CA PHE A 100 0.38 -7.48 11.92
C PHE A 100 -0.24 -7.00 10.62
N GLY A 101 -1.50 -7.35 10.40
CA GLY A 101 -2.30 -6.82 9.30
C GLY A 101 -1.96 -7.37 7.93
N ILE A 102 -1.11 -8.38 7.85
CA ILE A 102 -0.89 -9.14 6.62
C ILE A 102 -2.15 -9.95 6.35
N ILE A 103 -2.74 -9.72 5.19
CA ILE A 103 -3.94 -10.41 4.74
C ILE A 103 -3.67 -11.02 3.36
N LYS A 104 -4.45 -12.03 3.02
CA LYS A 104 -4.56 -12.55 1.65
C LYS A 104 -6.02 -12.43 1.22
N VAL A 105 -6.24 -11.84 0.06
CA VAL A 105 -7.59 -11.79 -0.53
C VAL A 105 -7.88 -13.14 -1.19
N ASN A 106 -9.05 -13.70 -0.88
CA ASN A 106 -9.56 -14.90 -1.54
C ASN A 106 -10.44 -14.49 -2.72
N TRP A 107 -9.82 -14.30 -3.89
CA TRP A 107 -10.52 -13.89 -5.10
C TRP A 107 -11.51 -14.95 -5.61
N GLU A 108 -11.24 -16.23 -5.40
CA GLU A 108 -12.15 -17.33 -5.81
C GLU A 108 -13.50 -17.29 -5.09
N LYS A 109 -13.52 -16.80 -3.84
CA LYS A 109 -14.74 -16.59 -3.06
C LYS A 109 -15.32 -15.17 -3.19
N SER A 110 -14.67 -14.29 -3.93
CA SER A 110 -15.08 -12.89 -4.07
C SER A 110 -16.16 -12.75 -5.13
N SER A 111 -17.22 -12.00 -4.83
CA SER A 111 -18.17 -11.51 -5.84
C SER A 111 -17.72 -10.20 -6.50
N PHE A 112 -16.61 -9.61 -6.05
CA PHE A 112 -16.00 -8.43 -6.67
C PHE A 112 -14.90 -8.89 -7.63
N GLU A 113 -15.27 -8.95 -8.91
CA GLU A 113 -14.42 -9.41 -10.00
C GLU A 113 -13.56 -8.26 -10.57
N LEU A 114 -12.45 -8.63 -11.21
CA LEU A 114 -11.64 -7.70 -11.98
C LEU A 114 -12.50 -7.13 -13.12
N PRO A 115 -12.69 -5.80 -13.22
CA PRO A 115 -13.48 -5.25 -14.31
C PRO A 115 -12.87 -5.53 -15.67
N ASP A 116 -13.71 -5.92 -16.62
CA ASP A 116 -13.36 -6.07 -18.03
C ASP A 116 -13.16 -4.68 -18.68
N ILE A 117 -11.93 -4.19 -18.60
CA ILE A 117 -11.42 -2.93 -19.15
C ILE A 117 -9.91 -3.04 -19.36
N SER A 118 -9.41 -2.56 -20.50
CA SER A 118 -7.97 -2.52 -20.76
C SER A 118 -7.29 -1.43 -19.94
N LYS A 119 -5.99 -1.57 -19.76
CA LYS A 119 -5.17 -0.57 -19.09
C LYS A 119 -5.09 0.75 -19.86
N GLU A 120 -5.09 0.67 -21.19
CA GLU A 120 -5.10 1.82 -22.09
C GLU A 120 -6.39 2.62 -21.88
N GLU A 121 -7.54 1.94 -21.86
CA GLU A 121 -8.82 2.57 -21.53
C GLU A 121 -8.81 3.21 -20.14
N VAL A 122 -8.26 2.53 -19.13
CA VAL A 122 -8.10 3.11 -17.78
C VAL A 122 -7.26 4.38 -17.84
N LYS A 123 -6.13 4.39 -18.55
CA LYS A 123 -5.27 5.58 -18.67
C LYS A 123 -5.95 6.74 -19.40
N GLU A 124 -6.73 6.46 -20.43
CA GLU A 124 -7.45 7.47 -21.21
C GLU A 124 -8.61 8.10 -20.43
N ASN A 125 -9.30 7.29 -19.62
CA ASN A 125 -10.51 7.69 -18.91
C ASN A 125 -10.24 8.27 -17.50
N LEU A 126 -9.09 7.99 -16.91
CA LEU A 126 -8.66 8.64 -15.68
C LEU A 126 -8.09 10.03 -15.98
N GLN A 127 -8.56 11.02 -15.23
CA GLN A 127 -7.99 12.34 -15.28
C GLN A 127 -6.62 12.31 -14.61
N ASN A 128 -5.61 12.84 -15.29
CA ASN A 128 -4.37 13.18 -14.63
C ASN A 128 -4.70 14.01 -13.38
N PRO A 129 -4.11 13.69 -12.21
CA PRO A 129 -4.28 14.54 -11.06
C PRO A 129 -3.91 15.97 -11.50
N PRO A 130 -4.72 17.00 -11.15
CA PRO A 130 -4.39 18.36 -11.51
C PRO A 130 -2.94 18.64 -11.11
N GLU A 131 -2.18 19.35 -11.95
CA GLU A 131 -0.83 19.80 -11.58
C GLU A 131 -0.93 20.49 -10.22
N GLN A 132 -0.49 19.80 -9.17
CA GLN A 132 -0.62 20.33 -7.82
C GLN A 132 0.39 21.45 -7.69
N ASP A 133 -0.10 22.68 -7.53
CA ASP A 133 0.73 23.81 -7.10
C ASP A 133 1.12 23.59 -5.63
N PHE A 134 2.25 22.89 -5.42
CA PHE A 134 2.80 22.55 -4.11
C PHE A 134 3.46 23.74 -3.39
N THR A 135 3.24 24.98 -3.84
CA THR A 135 3.89 26.18 -3.29
C THR A 135 3.50 26.51 -1.84
N SER A 136 2.53 25.82 -1.24
CA SER A 136 2.24 25.91 0.19
C SER A 136 2.70 24.66 0.98
N LYS A 137 3.99 24.63 1.32
CA LYS A 137 4.58 23.90 2.48
C LYS A 137 4.25 22.40 2.73
N SER A 138 3.64 21.64 1.81
CA SER A 138 3.16 20.29 2.11
C SER A 138 3.82 19.19 1.26
N THR A 139 4.12 18.08 1.93
CA THR A 139 4.83 16.88 1.44
C THR A 139 4.36 16.39 0.06
N LYS A 140 5.29 16.21 -0.89
CA LYS A 140 5.05 15.46 -2.14
C LYS A 140 4.39 14.11 -1.81
N LEU A 141 3.21 13.85 -2.36
CA LEU A 141 2.51 12.57 -2.21
C LEU A 141 3.37 11.43 -2.78
N PRO A 142 3.50 10.27 -2.09
CA PRO A 142 4.25 9.15 -2.62
C PRO A 142 3.75 8.74 -4.02
N ASN A 143 4.67 8.47 -4.93
CA ASN A 143 4.38 8.02 -6.29
C ASN A 143 4.82 6.56 -6.40
N LEU A 144 3.92 5.70 -6.88
CA LEU A 144 4.13 4.25 -6.97
C LEU A 144 5.40 3.88 -7.76
N LYS A 145 5.81 4.70 -8.75
CA LYS A 145 7.08 4.53 -9.47
C LYS A 145 8.30 4.35 -8.55
N PHE A 146 8.28 5.01 -7.39
CA PHE A 146 9.38 5.01 -6.43
C PHE A 146 9.18 4.03 -5.27
N PHE A 147 8.28 3.05 -5.44
CA PHE A 147 8.08 1.97 -4.49
C PHE A 147 8.89 0.73 -4.88
N ILE A 148 9.34 0.01 -3.85
CA ILE A 148 10.04 -1.26 -3.98
C ILE A 148 9.30 -2.26 -3.10
N PHE A 149 9.00 -3.42 -3.66
CA PHE A 149 8.28 -4.50 -2.98
C PHE A 149 9.05 -5.81 -3.05
N SER A 150 8.78 -6.73 -2.12
CA SER A 150 9.15 -8.14 -2.23
C SER A 150 8.16 -9.02 -1.47
N LYS A 151 7.70 -10.10 -2.10
CA LYS A 151 6.67 -11.02 -1.55
C LYS A 151 7.22 -12.16 -0.70
N ASN A 152 8.51 -12.47 -0.86
CA ASN A 152 9.16 -13.65 -0.27
C ASN A 152 10.52 -13.31 0.36
N GLU A 153 10.79 -12.03 0.61
CA GLU A 153 12.01 -11.59 1.25
C GLU A 153 11.70 -10.57 2.33
N ASN A 154 12.52 -10.59 3.37
CA ASN A 154 12.44 -9.65 4.47
C ASN A 154 13.85 -9.21 4.88
N LEU A 155 13.92 -8.13 5.65
CA LEU A 155 15.15 -7.72 6.31
C LEU A 155 15.10 -8.17 7.76
N ASN A 156 16.17 -8.80 8.22
CA ASN A 156 16.41 -8.94 9.65
C ASN A 156 16.56 -7.57 10.31
N SER A 157 16.56 -7.56 11.64
CA SER A 157 16.58 -6.31 12.41
C SER A 157 17.81 -5.47 12.09
N SER A 158 19.00 -6.07 12.08
CA SER A 158 20.26 -5.37 11.81
C SER A 158 20.24 -4.69 10.44
N ASP A 159 19.84 -5.41 9.40
CA ASP A 159 19.84 -4.92 8.04
C ASP A 159 18.75 -3.87 7.79
N TYR A 160 17.58 -3.99 8.44
CA TYR A 160 16.57 -2.94 8.44
C TYR A 160 17.10 -1.64 9.06
N TYR A 161 17.87 -1.71 10.15
CA TYR A 161 18.50 -0.52 10.73
C TYR A 161 19.58 0.07 9.82
N LYS A 162 20.38 -0.75 9.13
CA LYS A 162 21.35 -0.27 8.12
C LYS A 162 20.64 0.47 6.99
N LEU A 163 19.54 -0.08 6.46
CA LEU A 163 18.73 0.60 5.44
C LEU A 163 18.19 1.93 5.97
N LYS A 164 17.68 1.95 7.20
CA LYS A 164 17.11 3.16 7.80
C LYS A 164 18.15 4.27 7.98
N GLU A 165 19.38 3.92 8.35
CA GLU A 165 20.46 4.89 8.53
C GLU A 165 21.10 5.33 7.21
N PHE A 166 20.84 4.62 6.11
CA PHE A 166 21.38 4.93 4.79
C PHE A 166 21.02 6.33 4.30
N LYS A 167 19.77 6.79 4.51
CA LYS A 167 19.32 8.14 4.16
C LYS A 167 18.34 8.67 5.22
N ASP A 168 18.44 9.95 5.55
CA ASP A 168 17.57 10.57 6.58
C ASP A 168 16.08 10.52 6.25
N PHE A 169 15.71 10.53 4.96
CA PHE A 169 14.32 10.42 4.53
C PHE A 169 13.64 9.12 5.00
N TYR A 170 14.41 8.03 5.17
CA TYR A 170 13.88 6.72 5.59
C TYR A 170 13.50 6.67 7.06
N LYS A 171 14.03 7.61 7.85
CA LYS A 171 13.84 7.64 9.30
C LYS A 171 12.45 8.15 9.66
N GLY A 172 11.68 7.31 10.35
CA GLY A 172 10.55 7.77 11.15
C GLY A 172 11.00 8.37 12.48
N ASN A 173 10.21 9.28 13.03
CA ASN A 173 10.41 9.88 14.35
C ASN A 173 9.12 9.83 15.18
N ARG A 174 9.25 9.99 16.52
CA ARG A 174 8.11 10.01 17.45
C ARG A 174 7.22 11.25 17.27
N GLY A 175 7.67 12.27 16.53
CA GLY A 175 6.97 13.52 16.27
C GLY A 175 6.10 13.52 15.01
N GLY A 176 5.80 12.35 14.43
CA GLY A 176 4.83 12.22 13.34
C GLY A 176 5.41 11.85 11.98
N LYS A 177 6.73 11.70 11.82
CA LYS A 177 7.29 11.13 10.57
C LYS A 177 7.24 9.60 10.64
N SER A 178 6.53 8.98 9.71
CA SER A 178 6.49 7.52 9.58
C SER A 178 7.78 6.94 9.00
N ASN A 179 8.10 5.68 9.31
CA ASN A 179 9.12 4.95 8.55
C ASN A 179 8.64 4.74 7.11
N LYS A 180 9.59 4.78 6.16
CA LYS A 180 9.30 4.64 4.73
C LYS A 180 9.27 3.20 4.26
N PHE A 181 9.99 2.33 4.97
CA PHE A 181 10.04 0.90 4.73
C PHE A 181 9.37 0.12 5.86
N ALA A 182 8.70 -0.95 5.48
CA ALA A 182 8.13 -1.98 6.33
C ALA A 182 8.74 -3.33 5.93
N THR A 183 9.04 -4.14 6.94
CA THR A 183 9.50 -5.51 6.73
C THR A 183 8.84 -6.42 7.75
N TYR A 184 8.49 -7.61 7.31
CA TYR A 184 7.70 -8.57 8.06
C TYR A 184 8.47 -9.88 8.14
N LYS A 185 9.16 -10.08 9.26
CA LYS A 185 10.20 -11.10 9.44
C LYS A 185 9.67 -12.54 9.45
N ASN A 186 8.43 -12.74 9.90
CA ASN A 186 7.81 -14.06 10.05
C ASN A 186 6.94 -14.44 8.84
N LYS A 187 6.76 -13.54 7.88
CA LYS A 187 5.88 -13.71 6.71
C LYS A 187 6.58 -13.35 5.39
N ASP A 188 7.90 -13.22 5.42
CA ASP A 188 8.77 -12.98 4.26
C ASP A 188 8.28 -11.86 3.33
N ARG A 189 7.95 -10.71 3.90
CA ARG A 189 7.42 -9.57 3.14
C ARG A 189 8.23 -8.30 3.39
N PHE A 190 8.38 -7.51 2.33
CA PHE A 190 9.05 -6.22 2.37
C PHE A 190 8.37 -5.23 1.44
N TRP A 191 8.23 -3.99 1.88
CA TRP A 191 7.90 -2.89 0.97
C TRP A 191 8.32 -1.54 1.52
N GLY A 192 8.51 -0.58 0.63
CA GLY A 192 8.62 0.82 1.00
C GLY A 192 8.79 1.71 -0.21
N TYR A 193 9.12 2.97 0.03
CA TYR A 193 9.26 3.96 -1.02
C TYR A 193 10.39 4.94 -0.73
N THR A 194 11.00 5.44 -1.80
CA THR A 194 12.12 6.37 -1.72
C THR A 194 11.67 7.82 -1.83
N GLU A 195 12.62 8.75 -1.67
CA GLU A 195 12.40 10.08 -2.23
C GLU A 195 12.14 9.96 -3.73
N GLN A 196 11.29 10.84 -4.27
CA GLN A 196 10.95 10.86 -5.69
C GLN A 196 12.07 11.50 -6.52
N LYS A 197 13.23 10.84 -6.51
CA LYS A 197 14.44 11.17 -7.26
C LYS A 197 15.03 9.86 -7.78
N GLU A 198 15.27 9.80 -9.08
CA GLU A 198 15.72 8.57 -9.76
C GLU A 198 17.04 8.02 -9.19
N GLU A 199 18.01 8.90 -8.93
CA GLU A 199 19.29 8.53 -8.33
C GLU A 199 19.11 7.87 -6.95
N ILE A 200 18.27 8.44 -6.08
CA ILE A 200 18.01 7.86 -4.75
C ILE A 200 17.30 6.51 -4.86
N TYR A 201 16.43 6.36 -5.86
CA TYR A 201 15.74 5.10 -6.11
C TYR A 201 16.72 4.00 -6.52
N ILE A 202 17.63 4.29 -7.46
CA ILE A 202 18.69 3.37 -7.90
C ILE A 202 19.62 3.00 -6.74
N ASP A 203 20.17 4.00 -6.03
CA ASP A 203 21.00 3.82 -4.82
C ASP A 203 20.36 2.86 -3.81
N THR A 204 19.04 2.96 -3.65
CA THR A 204 18.30 2.19 -2.66
C THR A 204 18.07 0.76 -3.09
N LYS A 205 17.84 0.52 -4.39
CA LYS A 205 17.80 -0.84 -4.93
C LYS A 205 19.14 -1.53 -4.76
N GLU A 206 20.23 -0.86 -5.09
CA GLU A 206 21.58 -1.38 -4.85
C GLU A 206 21.80 -1.69 -3.36
N LYS A 207 21.39 -0.76 -2.48
CA LYS A 207 21.52 -0.98 -1.04
C LYS A 207 20.70 -2.16 -0.54
N LEU A 208 19.48 -2.33 -1.03
CA LEU A 208 18.62 -3.46 -0.67
C LEU A 208 19.20 -4.79 -1.15
N ASN A 209 19.81 -4.81 -2.34
CA ASN A 209 20.52 -5.97 -2.88
C ASN A 209 21.70 -6.39 -2.00
N GLU A 210 22.50 -5.43 -1.51
CA GLU A 210 23.57 -5.70 -0.53
C GLU A 210 23.04 -6.26 0.81
N LEU A 211 21.81 -5.89 1.19
CA LEU A 211 21.17 -6.27 2.45
C LEU A 211 20.35 -7.55 2.35
N GLY A 212 20.36 -8.22 1.19
CA GLY A 212 19.76 -9.54 0.99
C GLY A 212 18.38 -9.54 0.33
N ILE A 213 17.76 -8.39 0.06
CA ILE A 213 16.61 -8.33 -0.86
C ILE A 213 17.20 -8.28 -2.27
N THR A 214 17.33 -9.41 -2.94
CA THR A 214 18.02 -9.46 -4.24
C THR A 214 17.20 -8.82 -5.36
N GLN A 215 17.88 -8.30 -6.38
CA GLN A 215 17.23 -7.61 -7.50
C GLN A 215 16.19 -8.49 -8.21
N GLU A 216 16.44 -9.80 -8.38
CA GLU A 216 15.49 -10.72 -9.00
C GLU A 216 14.23 -10.97 -8.15
N LYS A 217 14.25 -10.62 -6.87
CA LYS A 217 13.12 -10.74 -5.92
C LYS A 217 12.49 -9.40 -5.57
N MET A 218 12.99 -8.31 -6.16
CA MET A 218 12.36 -7.00 -6.08
C MET A 218 11.29 -6.88 -7.15
N THR A 219 10.12 -6.38 -6.75
CA THR A 219 9.13 -5.88 -7.67
C THR A 219 9.14 -4.35 -7.61
N GLU A 220 9.36 -3.72 -8.75
CA GLU A 220 9.35 -2.27 -8.86
C GLU A 220 7.91 -1.77 -8.95
N GLY A 221 7.57 -0.69 -8.26
CA GLY A 221 6.21 -0.17 -8.35
C GLY A 221 5.83 0.31 -9.75
N SER A 222 6.81 0.67 -10.60
CA SER A 222 6.59 0.90 -12.03
C SER A 222 6.22 -0.37 -12.79
N SER A 223 6.84 -1.51 -12.48
CA SER A 223 6.48 -2.77 -13.12
C SER A 223 5.08 -3.21 -12.70
N ILE A 224 4.68 -2.96 -11.45
CA ILE A 224 3.30 -3.18 -11.02
C ILE A 224 2.34 -2.33 -11.84
N LEU A 225 2.63 -1.04 -12.06
CA LEU A 225 1.83 -0.21 -12.97
C LEU A 225 1.81 -0.78 -14.41
N GLU A 226 2.84 -1.52 -14.79
CA GLU A 226 2.94 -2.18 -16.09
C GLU A 226 2.08 -3.44 -16.15
N ASP A 227 2.22 -4.33 -15.17
CA ASP A 227 1.55 -5.63 -15.00
C ASP A 227 0.07 -5.52 -14.60
N MET A 228 -0.35 -4.39 -14.04
CA MET A 228 -1.76 -4.16 -13.68
C MET A 228 -2.68 -4.16 -14.92
N GLY A 229 -2.15 -4.05 -16.13
CA GLY A 229 -2.89 -4.34 -17.36
C GLY A 229 -2.79 -5.82 -17.66
N GLY A 230 -3.87 -6.57 -17.42
CA GLY A 230 -3.99 -7.92 -17.96
C GLY A 230 -3.87 -7.90 -19.48
N ASP A 231 -3.31 -8.96 -20.04
CA ASP A 231 -3.32 -9.25 -21.48
C ASP A 231 -4.75 -9.34 -22.05
#